data_AF-A0A0C3GQD5-F1
#
_entry.id   AF-A0A0C3GQD5-F1
#
_cell.length_a   1.000
_cell.length_b   1.000
_cell.length_c   1.000
_cell.angle_alpha   90.00
_cell.angle_beta   90.00
_cell.angle_gamma   90.00
#
_symmetry.space_group_name_H-M   'P 1'
#
loop_
_entity.id
_entity.type
_entity.pdbx_description
1 polymer ?
#
loop_
_entity_poly.entity_id
_entity_poly.type
_entity_poly.pdbx_seq_one_letter_code
_entity_poly.pdbx_strand_id
1 'polypeptide(L)' 'FLFLKNIIIKYRIIDIDIYNFDKTRFIIGIILIVIVVISLKRSSRVKVKQSNNHE' A
#
# COMPACT_ATOMS: atom_id res chain seq x y z
N PHE A 1 4.44 -12.61 15.80
CA PHE A 1 4.55 -13.82 14.94
C PHE A 1 3.23 -14.58 14.79
N LEU A 2 2.43 -14.72 15.86
CA LEU A 2 1.17 -15.50 15.85
C LEU A 2 0.11 -14.98 14.85
N PHE A 3 -0.04 -13.66 14.71
CA PHE A 3 -1.02 -13.04 13.80
C PHE A 3 -0.79 -13.42 12.33
N LEU A 4 0.47 -13.33 11.89
CA LEU A 4 0.89 -13.74 10.55
C LEU A 4 0.58 -15.21 10.28
N LYS A 5 0.88 -16.08 11.25
CA LYS A 5 0.58 -17.52 11.16
C LYS A 5 -0.93 -17.79 11.06
N ASN A 6 -1.74 -17.02 11.78
CA ASN A 6 -3.20 -17.13 11.73
C ASN A 6 -3.77 -16.69 10.38
N ILE A 7 -3.22 -15.64 9.76
CA ILE A 7 -3.59 -15.21 8.40
C ILE A 7 -3.23 -16.29 7.38
N ILE A 8 -2.01 -16.81 7.44
CA ILE A 8 -1.53 -17.87 6.53
C ILE A 8 -2.45 -19.10 6.60
N ILE A 9 -2.81 -19.53 7.81
CA ILE A 9 -3.71 -20.66 8.02
C ILE A 9 -5.14 -20.35 7.56
N LYS A 10 -5.69 -19.19 7.95
CA LYS A 10 -7.07 -18.78 7.63
C LYS A 10 -7.33 -18.66 6.12
N TYR A 11 -6.36 -18.14 5.38
CA TYR A 11 -6.48 -17.93 3.93
C TYR A 11 -5.78 -19.01 3.11
N ARG A 12 -5.26 -20.06 3.78
CA ARG A 12 -4.54 -21.17 3.16
C ARG A 12 -3.44 -20.69 2.20
N ILE A 13 -2.73 -19.63 2.62
CA ILE A 13 -1.63 -19.05 1.85
C ILE A 13 -0.50 -20.08 1.84
N ILE A 14 -0.21 -20.62 0.67
CA ILE A 14 0.82 -21.63 0.53
C ILE A 14 2.17 -20.89 0.51
N ASP A 15 3.25 -21.50 1.01
CA ASP A 15 4.58 -20.89 0.97
C ASP A 15 4.97 -20.48 -0.47
N ILE A 16 4.51 -21.28 -1.44
CA ILE A 16 4.58 -20.96 -2.87
C ILE A 16 3.89 -19.63 -3.21
N ASP A 17 2.77 -19.26 -2.60
CA ASP A 17 2.11 -17.97 -2.86
C ASP A 17 2.86 -16.78 -2.23
N ILE A 18 3.66 -17.04 -1.17
CA ILE A 18 4.52 -16.04 -0.53
C ILE A 18 5.73 -15.72 -1.44
N TYR A 19 6.27 -16.75 -2.11
CA TYR A 19 7.44 -16.64 -2.99
C TYR A 19 7.11 -16.58 -4.50
N ASN A 20 5.86 -16.83 -4.90
CA ASN A 20 5.33 -16.63 -6.25
C ASN A 20 5.05 -15.14 -6.47
N PHE A 21 6.07 -14.33 -6.16
CA PHE A 21 6.11 -12.94 -6.51
C PHE A 21 6.38 -12.86 -8.00
N ASP A 22 5.32 -12.99 -8.81
CA ASP A 22 5.42 -12.64 -10.21
C ASP A 22 5.93 -11.20 -10.28
N LYS A 23 7.11 -10.99 -10.89
CA LYS A 23 7.81 -9.70 -10.88
C LYS A 23 6.87 -8.56 -11.30
N THR A 24 5.92 -8.85 -12.19
CA THR A 24 4.86 -7.94 -12.62
C THR A 24 4.00 -7.50 -11.45
N ARG A 25 3.53 -8.43 -10.62
CA ARG A 25 2.73 -8.14 -9.42
C ARG A 25 3.54 -7.34 -8.39
N PHE A 26 4.87 -7.50 -8.33
CA PHE A 26 5.74 -6.73 -7.41
C PHE A 26 5.83 -5.29 -7.83
N ILE A 27 6.13 -5.11 -9.10
CA ILE A 27 6.27 -3.81 -9.74
C ILE A 27 4.93 -3.07 -9.65
N ILE A 28 3.80 -3.74 -9.90
CA ILE A 28 2.46 -3.16 -9.73
C ILE A 28 2.23 -2.71 -8.28
N GLY A 29 2.61 -3.52 -7.28
CA GLY A 29 2.50 -3.16 -5.88
C GLY A 29 3.31 -1.91 -5.52
N ILE A 30 4.56 -1.82 -5.98
CA ILE A 30 5.42 -0.65 -5.76
C ILE A 30 4.83 0.60 -6.43
N ILE A 31 4.39 0.48 -7.69
CA ILE A 31 3.75 1.59 -8.42
C ILE A 31 2.50 2.09 -7.68
N LEU A 32 1.66 1.17 -7.18
CA LEU A 32 0.45 1.53 -6.44
C LEU A 32 0.80 2.30 -5.16
N ILE A 33 1.80 1.85 -4.41
CA ILE A 33 2.28 2.53 -3.19
C ILE A 33 2.79 3.93 -3.54
N VAL A 34 3.59 4.07 -4.59
CA VAL A 34 4.11 5.37 -5.04
C VAL A 34 2.98 6.32 -5.44
N ILE A 35 1.98 5.84 -6.18
CA ILE A 35 0.80 6.62 -6.56
C ILE A 35 0.03 7.09 -5.33
N VAL A 36 -0.18 6.21 -4.34
CA VAL A 36 -0.88 6.55 -3.09
C VAL A 36 -0.12 7.62 -2.32
N VAL A 37 1.19 7.48 -2.16
CA VAL A 37 2.04 8.45 -1.45
C VAL A 37 2.02 9.81 -2.17
N ILE A 38 2.12 9.84 -3.50
CA ILE A 38 2.04 11.07 -4.29
C ILE A 38 0.67 11.72 -4.13
N SER A 39 -0.40 10.93 -4.21
CA SER A 39 -1.78 11.42 -4.08
C SER A 39 -2.06 11.96 -2.70
N LEU A 40 -1.56 11.30 -1.65
CA LEU A 40 -1.66 11.77 -0.26
C LEU A 40 -0.85 13.06 -0.04
N LYS A 41 0.36 13.13 -0.59
CA LYS A 41 1.20 14.35 -0.55
C LYS A 41 0.56 15.51 -1.31
N ARG A 42 -0.11 15.23 -2.43
CA ARG A 42 -0.86 16.22 -3.20
C ARG A 42 -2.09 16.69 -2.44
N SER A 43 -2.87 15.77 -1.88
CA SER A 43 -4.06 16.07 -1.09
C SER A 43 -3.73 16.91 0.14
N SER A 44 -2.68 16.55 0.88
CA SER A 44 -2.20 17.34 2.03
C SER A 44 -1.75 18.76 1.63
N ARG A 45 -1.03 18.94 0.51
CA ARG A 45 -0.72 20.29 0.00
C ARG A 45 -1.96 21.10 -0.36
N VAL A 46 -2.95 20.47 -0.99
CA VAL A 46 -4.23 21.15 -1.32
C VAL A 46 -4.94 21.59 -0.05
N LYS A 47 -4.95 20.73 0.98
CA LYS A 47 -5.58 21.03 2.27
C LYS A 47 -4.89 22.18 3.02
N VAL A 48 -3.55 22.24 3.01
CA VAL A 48 -2.78 23.37 3.56
C VAL A 48 -3.04 24.65 2.79
N LYS A 49 -3.05 24.60 1.46
CA LYS A 49 -3.37 25.79 0.64
C LYS A 49 -4.80 26.28 0.88
N GLN A 50 -5.75 25.38 1.14
CA GLN A 50 -7.13 25.76 1.44
C GLN A 50 -7.28 26.39 2.84
N SER A 51 -6.54 25.93 3.85
CA SER A 51 -6.59 26.55 5.18
C SER A 51 -5.90 27.93 5.23
N ASN A 52 -4.88 28.15 4.40
CA ASN A 52 -4.19 29.45 4.27
C ASN A 52 -4.97 30.50 3.46
N ASN A 53 -6.11 30.12 2.87
CA ASN A 53 -6.99 31.02 2.13
C ASN A 53 -8.23 31.42 2.96
N HIS A 54 -8.26 31.06 4.24
CA HIS A 54 -9.30 31.39 5.22
C HIS A 54 -8.69 32.20 6.39
N GLU A 55 -7.84 33.17 6.06
CA GLU A 55 -7.49 34.33 6.90
C GLU A 55 -7.99 35.59 6.19
#